data_AF-A0AAD4NTS1-F1
#
_entry.id   AF-A0AAD4NTS1-F1
#
_cell.length_a   1.000
_cell.length_b   1.000
_cell.length_c   1.000
_cell.angle_alpha   90.00
_cell.angle_beta   90.00
_cell.angle_gamma   90.00
#
_symmetry.space_group_name_H-M   'P 1'
#
loop_
_entity.id
_entity.type
_entity.pdbx_description
1 polymer ?
#
loop_
_entity_poly.entity_id
_entity_poly.type
_entity_poly.pdbx_seq_one_letter_code
_entity_poly.pdbx_strand_id
1 'polypeptide(L)'
;MRYEHATIRGTQPLSYWLEDIIETNYLALVDMNARILEDLAPPAEVPLRWGAGDDYTIPQTPGGHPALYKSVEFRRCKGCISEDESVNLARLESTGPTDSARRGGLYFTNELWVAKHYAALITDACPVADRRTIELHVPLSHLVNLKMWNLRFEDDNFKQLLFFSRRDEKYPKQISQLRAEHGIVSEPIGHVYNLAFGKMSSWNMITAKHQLQGKEKVEDNTRNATEMTKYGKQWVWIKEESVAQLEIDCKDKVYLRLPHQDLKLVAEPWSDKSVKDKSGMAA
;
A
#
# COMPACT_ATOMS: atom_id res chain seq x y z
N MET A 1 -12.27 -12.82 -8.72
CA MET A 1 -10.90 -12.26 -8.80
C MET A 1 -10.50 -12.08 -10.25
N ARG A 2 -10.15 -10.87 -10.65
CA ARG A 2 -9.68 -10.53 -12.01
C ARG A 2 -8.31 -11.14 -12.29
N TYR A 3 -7.99 -11.35 -13.57
CA TYR A 3 -6.73 -11.94 -14.01
C TYR A 3 -5.50 -11.13 -13.56
N GLU A 4 -5.56 -9.81 -13.68
CA GLU A 4 -4.52 -8.88 -13.23
C GLU A 4 -4.16 -9.05 -11.75
N HIS A 5 -5.17 -9.20 -10.89
CA HIS A 5 -5.01 -9.41 -9.47
C HIS A 5 -4.54 -10.82 -9.10
N ALA A 6 -4.88 -11.81 -9.92
CA ALA A 6 -4.35 -13.15 -9.76
C ALA A 6 -2.82 -13.10 -9.82
N THR A 7 -2.23 -12.32 -10.74
CA THR A 7 -0.77 -12.13 -10.87
C THR A 7 -0.11 -11.64 -9.58
N ILE A 8 -0.71 -10.68 -8.87
CA ILE A 8 -0.16 -10.18 -7.60
C ILE A 8 -0.21 -11.26 -6.51
N ARG A 9 -1.29 -12.04 -6.43
CA ARG A 9 -1.41 -13.14 -5.47
C ARG A 9 -0.21 -14.08 -5.53
N GLY A 10 0.25 -14.44 -6.73
CA GLY A 10 1.36 -15.39 -6.85
C GLY A 10 2.72 -14.81 -6.50
N THR A 11 2.81 -13.52 -6.15
CA THR A 11 4.05 -12.85 -5.74
C THR A 11 4.43 -13.16 -4.27
N GLN A 12 3.59 -13.87 -3.51
CA GLN A 12 3.92 -14.37 -2.18
C GLN A 12 3.75 -15.90 -2.13
N PRO A 13 4.42 -16.59 -1.18
CA PRO A 13 4.16 -18.00 -0.93
C PRO A 13 2.68 -18.26 -0.61
N LEU A 14 2.17 -19.43 -0.98
CA LEU A 14 0.76 -19.80 -0.78
C LEU A 14 0.33 -19.70 0.70
N SER A 15 1.22 -19.99 1.65
CA SER A 15 0.94 -19.90 3.08
C SER A 15 0.57 -18.49 3.53
N TYR A 16 1.39 -17.49 3.18
CA TYR A 16 1.13 -16.08 3.51
C TYR A 16 -0.14 -15.57 2.85
N TRP A 17 -0.38 -15.99 1.60
CA TRP A 17 -1.62 -15.62 0.92
C TRP A 17 -2.87 -16.24 1.58
N LEU A 18 -2.79 -17.51 2.01
CA LEU A 18 -3.88 -18.14 2.75
C LEU A 18 -4.12 -17.45 4.09
N GLU A 19 -3.05 -17.08 4.80
CA GLU A 19 -3.12 -16.31 6.05
C GLU A 19 -3.83 -14.97 5.83
N ASP A 20 -3.38 -14.16 4.87
CA ASP A 20 -3.98 -12.85 4.54
C ASP A 20 -5.46 -12.99 4.16
N ILE A 21 -5.84 -14.00 3.39
CA ILE A 21 -7.25 -14.21 3.00
C ILE A 21 -8.10 -14.68 4.16
N ILE A 22 -7.63 -15.67 4.92
CA ILE A 22 -8.37 -16.20 6.06
C ILE A 22 -8.55 -15.08 7.08
N GLU A 23 -7.49 -14.34 7.38
CA GLU A 23 -7.53 -13.18 8.27
C GLU A 23 -8.50 -12.12 7.73
N THR A 24 -8.35 -11.67 6.47
CA THR A 24 -9.24 -10.66 5.88
C THR A 24 -10.73 -11.09 5.94
N ASN A 25 -11.04 -12.35 5.59
CA ASN A 25 -12.42 -12.85 5.67
C ASN A 25 -12.91 -12.95 7.11
N TYR A 26 -12.07 -13.45 8.02
CA TYR A 26 -12.40 -13.51 9.44
C TYR A 26 -12.69 -12.12 10.00
N LEU A 27 -11.82 -11.15 9.73
CA LEU A 27 -11.97 -9.76 10.16
C LEU A 27 -13.25 -9.13 9.59
N ALA A 28 -13.56 -9.37 8.31
CA ALA A 28 -14.80 -8.92 7.70
C ALA A 28 -16.04 -9.54 8.37
N LEU A 29 -16.01 -10.83 8.72
CA LEU A 29 -17.09 -11.49 9.45
C LEU A 29 -17.27 -10.94 10.86
N VAL A 30 -16.17 -10.67 11.58
CA VAL A 30 -16.24 -10.07 12.92
C VAL A 30 -16.83 -8.65 12.83
N ASP A 31 -16.44 -7.86 11.82
CA ASP A 31 -17.01 -6.54 11.58
C ASP A 31 -18.51 -6.61 11.25
N MET A 32 -18.92 -7.56 10.41
CA MET A 32 -20.33 -7.80 10.13
C MET A 32 -21.12 -8.16 11.40
N ASN A 33 -20.57 -9.02 12.25
CA ASN A 33 -21.21 -9.38 13.51
C ASN A 33 -21.32 -8.19 14.47
N ALA A 34 -20.25 -7.40 14.63
CA ALA A 34 -20.26 -6.20 15.45
C ALA A 34 -21.33 -5.20 14.98
N ARG A 35 -21.47 -5.00 13.67
CA ARG A 35 -22.51 -4.15 13.08
C ARG A 35 -23.92 -4.67 13.36
N ILE A 36 -24.17 -5.96 13.19
CA ILE A 36 -25.49 -6.55 13.50
C ILE A 36 -25.84 -6.32 14.97
N LEU A 37 -24.88 -6.44 15.88
CA LEU A 37 -25.10 -6.15 17.30
C LEU A 37 -25.35 -4.66 17.56
N GLU A 38 -24.69 -3.75 16.85
CA GLU A 38 -24.96 -2.30 16.91
C GLU A 38 -26.38 -1.97 16.39
N ASP A 39 -26.79 -2.57 15.27
CA ASP A 39 -28.12 -2.35 14.67
C ASP A 39 -29.27 -2.92 15.53
N LEU A 40 -29.00 -3.99 16.30
CA LEU A 40 -29.96 -4.59 17.23
C LEU A 40 -30.01 -3.90 18.59
N ALA A 41 -29.02 -3.06 18.92
CA ALA A 41 -29.04 -2.28 20.14
C ALA A 41 -30.13 -1.19 20.07
N PRO A 42 -30.71 -0.78 21.22
CA PRO A 42 -31.60 0.38 21.24
C PRO A 42 -30.87 1.58 20.62
N PRO A 43 -31.55 2.40 19.80
CA PRO A 43 -30.90 3.48 19.07
C PRO A 43 -30.18 4.40 20.06
N ALA A 44 -28.84 4.38 20.04
CA ALA A 44 -28.06 5.45 20.63
C ALA A 44 -28.44 6.74 19.89
N GLU A 45 -28.59 7.85 20.61
CA GLU A 45 -28.87 9.16 20.04
C GLU A 45 -27.96 9.39 18.83
N VAL A 46 -28.57 9.44 17.65
CA VAL A 46 -27.85 9.59 16.39
C VAL A 46 -27.17 10.96 16.41
N PRO A 47 -25.83 11.06 16.35
CA PRO A 47 -25.21 12.33 16.05
C PRO A 47 -25.54 12.63 14.60
N LEU A 48 -26.55 13.48 14.39
CA LEU A 48 -26.88 14.10 13.11
C LEU A 48 -25.72 15.02 12.72
N ARG A 49 -24.64 14.45 12.15
CA ARG A 49 -23.59 15.20 11.49
C ARG A 49 -23.16 14.51 10.20
N TRP A 50 -24.10 14.36 9.28
CA TRP A 50 -23.79 14.19 7.86
C TRP A 50 -23.53 15.57 7.28
N GLY A 51 -22.28 16.05 7.43
CA GLY A 51 -21.80 17.24 6.74
C GLY A 51 -21.88 17.03 5.23
N ALA A 52 -22.59 17.95 4.57
CA ALA A 52 -22.66 18.07 3.14
C ALA A 52 -21.27 18.40 2.57
N GLY A 53 -20.94 17.72 1.46
CA GLY A 53 -19.93 18.09 0.46
C GLY A 53 -18.72 18.91 0.90
N ASP A 54 -17.66 18.23 1.35
CA ASP A 54 -16.32 18.72 1.05
C ASP A 54 -15.80 17.85 -0.10
N ASP A 55 -15.82 18.44 -1.31
CA ASP A 55 -15.00 18.01 -2.43
C ASP A 55 -13.56 17.88 -1.97
N TYR A 56 -12.84 16.87 -2.47
CA TYR A 56 -11.43 16.55 -2.22
C TYR A 56 -10.58 17.73 -1.68
N THR A 57 -10.63 17.98 -0.37
CA THR A 57 -9.71 18.90 0.28
C THR A 57 -8.45 18.10 0.52
N ILE A 58 -7.50 18.22 -0.41
CA ILE A 58 -6.12 17.86 -0.15
C ILE A 58 -5.69 18.77 1.01
N PRO A 59 -5.31 18.25 2.19
CA PRO A 59 -4.50 19.02 3.12
C PRO A 59 -3.33 19.51 2.29
N GLN A 60 -3.20 20.83 2.10
CA GLN A 60 -2.17 21.39 1.22
C GLN A 60 -0.84 20.72 1.55
N THR A 61 -0.31 19.95 0.59
CA THR A 61 0.92 19.22 0.78
C THR A 61 1.98 20.22 1.18
N PRO A 62 2.51 20.17 2.42
CA PRO A 62 3.47 21.16 2.85
C PRO A 62 4.64 21.16 1.88
N GLY A 63 5.13 22.34 1.49
CA GLY A 63 6.27 22.43 0.56
C GLY A 63 7.40 21.49 1.00
N GLY A 64 7.90 20.67 0.06
CA GLY A 64 8.95 19.69 0.37
C GLY A 64 8.48 18.44 1.12
N HIS A 65 7.21 18.05 1.02
CA HIS A 65 6.71 16.78 1.58
C HIS A 65 6.00 15.94 0.50
N PRO A 66 6.68 15.02 -0.23
CA PRO A 66 5.98 14.09 -1.11
C PRO A 66 4.85 13.32 -0.39
N ALA A 67 3.68 13.26 -1.02
CA ALA A 67 2.57 12.44 -0.58
C ALA A 67 2.78 10.99 -1.04
N LEU A 68 2.72 10.05 -0.09
CA LEU A 68 2.82 8.62 -0.30
C LEU A 68 1.52 7.94 0.14
N TYR A 69 1.19 6.84 -0.50
CA TYR A 69 -0.08 6.17 -0.37
C TYR A 69 0.12 4.68 -0.10
N LYS A 70 -0.77 4.11 0.73
CA LYS A 70 -0.89 2.66 0.90
C LYS A 70 -2.34 2.31 1.15
N SER A 71 -2.88 1.36 0.39
CA SER A 71 -4.22 0.84 0.63
C SER A 71 -4.16 -0.47 1.41
N VAL A 72 -4.99 -0.58 2.45
CA VAL A 72 -5.07 -1.74 3.34
C VAL A 72 -6.52 -2.06 3.70
N GLU A 73 -6.75 -3.26 4.23
CA GLU A 73 -8.00 -3.63 4.89
C GLU A 73 -8.21 -2.77 6.15
N PHE A 74 -9.47 -2.41 6.44
CA PHE A 74 -9.85 -1.45 7.48
C PHE A 74 -9.25 -1.74 8.88
N ARG A 75 -9.24 -2.98 9.35
CA ARG A 75 -8.67 -3.28 10.68
C ARG A 75 -7.16 -3.15 10.74
N ARG A 76 -6.47 -3.29 9.61
CA ARG A 76 -5.02 -3.06 9.55
C ARG A 76 -4.65 -1.61 9.79
N CYS A 77 -5.50 -0.65 9.40
CA CYS A 77 -5.28 0.77 9.70
C CYS A 77 -5.89 1.25 11.03
N LYS A 78 -6.67 0.41 11.73
CA LYS A 78 -7.25 0.78 13.02
C LYS A 78 -6.14 0.98 14.06
N GLY A 79 -6.11 2.16 14.67
CA GLY A 79 -5.08 2.55 15.64
C GLY A 79 -3.76 3.00 14.99
N CYS A 80 -3.72 3.19 13.67
CA CYS A 80 -2.56 3.83 13.02
C CYS A 80 -2.47 5.33 13.30
N ILE A 81 -3.60 5.98 13.56
CA ILE A 81 -3.69 7.38 13.95
C ILE A 81 -4.53 7.43 15.22
N SER A 82 -3.95 7.92 16.30
CA SER A 82 -4.60 8.08 17.60
C SER A 82 -5.30 9.44 17.71
N GLU A 83 -6.13 9.62 18.74
CA GLU A 83 -6.80 10.90 19.04
C GLU A 83 -5.82 12.03 19.38
N ASP A 84 -4.65 11.69 19.94
CA ASP A 84 -3.55 12.63 20.22
C ASP A 84 -2.61 12.86 19.01
N GLU A 85 -3.05 12.44 17.83
CA GLU A 85 -2.34 12.52 16.55
C GLU A 85 -1.02 11.71 16.51
N SER A 86 -0.77 10.87 17.52
CA SER A 86 0.32 9.89 17.46
C SER A 86 0.07 8.87 16.36
N VAL A 87 1.15 8.43 15.74
CA VAL A 87 1.12 7.53 14.59
C VAL A 87 1.76 6.20 14.95
N ASN A 88 1.13 5.09 14.57
CA ASN A 88 1.67 3.75 14.67
C ASN A 88 1.58 3.03 13.32
N LEU A 89 2.69 3.00 12.59
CA LEU A 89 2.80 2.43 11.25
C LEU A 89 3.13 0.94 11.27
N ALA A 90 3.52 0.35 12.41
CA ALA A 90 3.90 -1.06 12.50
C ALA A 90 2.78 -2.01 12.00
N ARG A 91 1.50 -1.64 12.22
CA ARG A 91 0.34 -2.43 11.74
C ARG A 91 0.22 -2.49 10.21
N LEU A 92 0.85 -1.54 9.53
CA LEU A 92 0.85 -1.43 8.07
C LEU A 92 2.01 -2.22 7.44
N GLU A 93 2.90 -2.82 8.22
CA GLU A 93 3.99 -3.63 7.68
C GLU A 93 3.46 -4.86 6.96
N SER A 94 3.99 -5.13 5.78
CA SER A 94 3.64 -6.34 5.06
C SER A 94 4.49 -7.50 5.55
N THR A 95 3.86 -8.65 5.71
CA THR A 95 4.50 -9.89 6.15
C THR A 95 5.09 -10.66 4.96
N GLY A 96 6.09 -11.51 5.25
CA GLY A 96 6.71 -12.39 4.28
C GLY A 96 7.65 -11.70 3.28
N PRO A 97 8.10 -12.43 2.24
CA PRO A 97 9.00 -11.89 1.23
C PRO A 97 8.32 -10.82 0.37
N THR A 98 8.98 -9.67 0.25
CA THR A 98 8.61 -8.53 -0.61
C THR A 98 9.60 -8.41 -1.78
N ASP A 99 9.54 -7.33 -2.57
CA ASP A 99 10.51 -7.10 -3.66
C ASP A 99 11.94 -6.84 -3.16
N SER A 100 12.11 -6.32 -1.95
CA SER A 100 13.41 -5.87 -1.42
C SER A 100 13.70 -6.25 0.04
N ALA A 101 12.83 -7.07 0.63
CA ALA A 101 13.02 -7.61 1.97
C ALA A 101 12.46 -9.02 2.11
N ARG A 102 13.25 -9.91 2.72
CA ARG A 102 12.83 -11.29 3.01
C ARG A 102 11.82 -11.42 4.15
N ARG A 103 11.84 -10.48 5.10
CA ARG A 103 11.09 -10.54 6.37
C ARG A 103 10.02 -9.45 6.47
N GLY A 104 9.46 -9.04 5.34
CA GLY A 104 8.50 -7.94 5.32
C GLY A 104 9.15 -6.57 5.29
N GLY A 105 8.30 -5.55 5.29
CA GLY A 105 8.70 -4.15 5.29
C GLY A 105 7.50 -3.22 5.17
N LEU A 106 7.71 -1.95 5.52
CA LEU A 106 6.72 -0.91 5.36
C LEU A 106 6.90 -0.24 4.00
N TYR A 107 6.01 -0.54 3.05
CA TYR A 107 5.99 0.12 1.76
C TYR A 107 4.88 1.16 1.65
N PHE A 108 5.18 2.23 0.92
CA PHE A 108 4.23 3.17 0.35
C PHE A 108 4.58 3.46 -1.11
N THR A 109 3.65 4.03 -1.87
CA THR A 109 3.89 4.47 -3.25
C THR A 109 3.58 5.96 -3.37
N ASN A 110 4.36 6.72 -4.12
CA ASN A 110 4.02 8.11 -4.46
C ASN A 110 2.99 8.19 -5.61
N GLU A 111 2.50 7.05 -6.10
CA GLU A 111 1.62 6.97 -7.26
C GLU A 111 0.22 6.50 -6.85
N LEU A 112 -0.74 7.41 -6.92
CA LEU A 112 -2.09 7.12 -6.44
C LEU A 112 -2.77 5.96 -7.20
N TRP A 113 -2.45 5.79 -8.49
CA TRP A 113 -3.00 4.68 -9.28
C TRP A 113 -2.54 3.31 -8.76
N VAL A 114 -1.33 3.21 -8.22
CA VAL A 114 -0.81 1.99 -7.59
C VAL A 114 -1.59 1.70 -6.31
N ALA A 115 -1.81 2.72 -5.46
CA ALA A 115 -2.62 2.55 -4.25
C ALA A 115 -4.07 2.13 -4.56
N LYS A 116 -4.69 2.70 -5.61
CA LYS A 116 -6.01 2.28 -6.10
C LYS A 116 -6.00 0.84 -6.63
N HIS A 117 -4.93 0.44 -7.33
CA HIS A 117 -4.77 -0.93 -7.81
C HIS A 117 -4.72 -1.94 -6.66
N TYR A 118 -3.96 -1.67 -5.60
CA TYR A 118 -3.96 -2.53 -4.40
C TYR A 118 -5.27 -2.50 -3.62
N ALA A 119 -5.99 -1.38 -3.59
CA ALA A 119 -7.35 -1.34 -3.01
C ALA A 119 -8.31 -2.27 -3.77
N ALA A 120 -8.23 -2.26 -5.11
CA ALA A 120 -9.06 -3.12 -5.96
C ALA A 120 -8.71 -4.61 -5.78
N LEU A 121 -7.44 -4.95 -5.55
CA LEU A 121 -7.03 -6.31 -5.20
C LEU A 121 -7.72 -6.83 -3.93
N ILE A 122 -7.80 -6.00 -2.88
CA ILE A 122 -8.49 -6.35 -1.62
C ILE A 122 -9.97 -6.64 -1.91
N THR A 123 -10.64 -5.78 -2.67
CA THR A 123 -12.05 -5.99 -3.09
C THR A 123 -12.22 -7.29 -3.86
N ASP A 124 -11.32 -7.59 -4.79
CA ASP A 124 -11.39 -8.78 -5.61
C ASP A 124 -11.14 -10.09 -4.83
N ALA A 125 -10.38 -10.00 -3.73
CA ALA A 125 -10.09 -11.11 -2.83
C ALA A 125 -11.22 -11.32 -1.81
N CYS A 126 -11.78 -10.24 -1.26
CA CYS A 126 -12.89 -10.26 -0.31
C CYS A 126 -13.81 -9.06 -0.59
N PRO A 127 -14.89 -9.22 -1.39
CA PRO A 127 -15.77 -8.11 -1.77
C PRO A 127 -16.43 -7.38 -0.59
N VAL A 128 -16.60 -8.10 0.52
CA VAL A 128 -17.21 -7.56 1.75
C VAL A 128 -16.20 -6.87 2.67
N ALA A 129 -14.90 -6.95 2.38
CA ALA A 129 -13.87 -6.28 3.18
C ALA A 129 -13.91 -4.77 2.95
N ASP A 130 -13.98 -4.03 4.05
CA ASP A 130 -13.79 -2.59 4.02
C ASP A 130 -12.29 -2.26 3.96
N ARG A 131 -11.97 -1.10 3.40
CA ARG A 131 -10.62 -0.72 3.01
C ARG A 131 -10.41 0.77 3.18
N ARG A 132 -9.17 1.13 3.47
CA ARG A 132 -8.73 2.52 3.59
C ARG A 132 -7.45 2.73 2.81
N THR A 133 -7.23 3.96 2.40
CA THR A 133 -5.94 4.41 1.89
C THR A 133 -5.33 5.35 2.91
N ILE A 134 -4.16 4.97 3.44
CA ILE A 134 -3.33 5.87 4.21
C ILE A 134 -2.61 6.79 3.22
N GLU A 135 -2.69 8.08 3.45
CA GLU A 135 -1.91 9.12 2.79
C GLU A 135 -0.93 9.71 3.81
N LEU A 136 0.35 9.70 3.46
CA LEU A 136 1.46 10.07 4.33
C LEU A 136 2.27 11.17 3.65
N HIS A 137 2.42 12.35 4.26
CA HIS A 137 3.25 13.42 3.71
C HIS A 137 4.64 13.38 4.35
N VAL A 138 5.60 12.82 3.61
CA VAL A 138 6.94 12.54 4.15
C VAL A 138 7.88 13.73 3.87
N PRO A 139 8.53 14.33 4.89
CA PRO A 139 9.47 15.42 4.65
C PRO A 139 10.65 15.00 3.78
N LEU A 140 11.09 15.84 2.84
CA LEU A 140 12.31 15.57 2.04
C LEU A 140 13.55 15.40 2.93
N SER A 141 13.63 16.10 4.07
CA SER A 141 14.71 15.95 5.05
C SER A 141 14.79 14.54 5.61
N HIS A 142 13.66 13.87 5.84
CA HIS A 142 13.61 12.47 6.29
C HIS A 142 14.29 11.56 5.26
N LEU A 143 13.99 11.75 3.97
CA LEU A 143 14.54 10.95 2.87
C LEU A 143 16.06 11.13 2.72
N VAL A 144 16.54 12.36 2.94
CA VAL A 144 17.97 12.68 2.92
C VAL A 144 18.67 12.08 4.13
N ASN A 145 18.12 12.27 5.33
CA ASN A 145 18.72 11.80 6.58
C ASN A 145 18.84 10.29 6.65
N LEU A 146 17.81 9.57 6.20
CA LEU A 146 17.81 8.10 6.17
C LEU A 146 18.52 7.50 4.96
N LYS A 147 19.10 8.33 4.08
CA LYS A 147 19.79 7.91 2.85
C LYS A 147 18.94 6.98 2.01
N MET A 148 18.07 7.57 1.19
CA MET A 148 17.28 6.81 0.23
C MET A 148 18.15 6.19 -0.88
N TRP A 149 18.06 4.87 -1.03
CA TRP A 149 18.61 4.17 -2.18
C TRP A 149 17.63 4.24 -3.35
N ASN A 150 17.94 5.08 -4.34
CA ASN A 150 17.12 5.19 -5.54
C ASN A 150 17.55 4.15 -6.58
N LEU A 151 16.67 3.21 -6.86
CA LEU A 151 16.87 2.13 -7.81
C LEU A 151 15.96 2.32 -9.03
N ARG A 152 16.53 2.10 -10.21
CA ARG A 152 15.82 2.01 -11.49
C ARG A 152 15.71 0.57 -11.93
N PHE A 153 14.80 0.31 -12.86
CA PHE A 153 14.58 -1.04 -13.38
C PHE A 153 15.83 -1.64 -14.04
N GLU A 154 16.60 -0.81 -14.74
CA GLU A 154 17.80 -1.20 -15.46
C GLU A 154 18.98 -1.52 -14.53
N ASP A 155 18.90 -1.10 -13.25
CA ASP A 155 19.99 -1.28 -12.31
C ASP A 155 20.09 -2.75 -11.87
N ASP A 156 21.28 -3.35 -12.01
CA ASP A 156 21.52 -4.74 -11.60
C ASP A 156 21.23 -4.99 -10.12
N ASN A 157 21.45 -3.99 -9.28
CA ASN A 157 21.17 -4.07 -7.85
C ASN A 157 19.68 -4.29 -7.57
N PHE A 158 18.79 -3.62 -8.33
CA PHE A 158 17.35 -3.84 -8.23
C PHE A 158 16.98 -5.26 -8.63
N LYS A 159 17.46 -5.71 -9.79
CA LYS A 159 17.15 -7.07 -10.29
C LYS A 159 17.65 -8.15 -9.34
N GLN A 160 18.83 -7.96 -8.73
CA GLN A 160 19.34 -8.86 -7.72
C GLN A 160 18.47 -8.85 -6.45
N LEU A 161 18.13 -7.68 -5.91
CA LEU A 161 17.23 -7.57 -4.76
C LEU A 161 15.92 -8.29 -5.01
N LEU A 162 15.27 -8.02 -6.14
CA LEU A 162 14.02 -8.64 -6.54
C LEU A 162 14.15 -10.17 -6.65
N PHE A 163 15.18 -10.63 -7.38
CA PHE A 163 15.43 -12.06 -7.61
C PHE A 163 15.59 -12.84 -6.30
N PHE A 164 16.49 -12.39 -5.42
CA PHE A 164 16.77 -13.09 -4.17
C PHE A 164 15.64 -12.93 -3.14
N SER A 165 14.99 -11.76 -3.07
CA SER A 165 13.87 -11.54 -2.13
C SER A 165 12.68 -12.44 -2.47
N ARG A 166 12.24 -12.47 -3.74
CA ARG A 166 11.10 -13.30 -4.17
C ARG A 166 11.36 -14.81 -4.10
N ARG A 167 12.64 -15.21 -4.01
CA ARG A 167 13.08 -16.61 -3.79
C ARG A 167 13.30 -16.95 -2.32
N ASP A 168 13.15 -15.97 -1.41
CA ASP A 168 13.53 -16.08 0.01
C ASP A 168 14.98 -16.59 0.22
N GLU A 169 15.87 -16.18 -0.66
CA GLU A 169 17.29 -16.54 -0.64
C GLU A 169 18.13 -15.44 0.01
N LYS A 170 19.29 -15.81 0.55
CA LYS A 170 20.23 -14.83 1.10
C LYS A 170 20.78 -13.95 -0.03
N TYR A 171 20.83 -12.65 0.21
CA TYR A 171 21.46 -11.72 -0.74
C TYR A 171 22.97 -11.96 -0.83
N PRO A 172 23.57 -11.67 -2.00
CA PRO A 172 25.01 -11.51 -2.12
C PRO A 172 25.54 -10.51 -1.09
N LYS A 173 26.80 -10.70 -0.66
CA LYS A 173 27.43 -9.87 0.39
C LYS A 173 27.39 -8.38 0.04
N GLN A 174 27.68 -8.03 -1.21
CA GLN A 174 27.70 -6.65 -1.70
C GLN A 174 26.31 -6.00 -1.62
N ILE A 175 25.26 -6.70 -2.07
CA ILE A 175 23.87 -6.22 -1.97
C ILE A 175 23.43 -6.08 -0.51
N SER A 176 23.82 -7.02 0.35
CA SER A 176 23.53 -6.95 1.78
C SER A 176 24.16 -5.71 2.43
N GLN A 177 25.41 -5.39 2.09
CA GLN A 177 26.13 -4.22 2.59
C GLN A 177 25.48 -2.92 2.10
N LEU A 178 25.23 -2.80 0.80
CA LEU A 178 24.55 -1.64 0.22
C LEU A 178 23.18 -1.43 0.86
N ARG A 179 22.36 -2.49 0.99
CA ARG A 179 21.06 -2.41 1.65
C ARG A 179 21.19 -1.96 3.12
N ALA A 180 22.22 -2.40 3.84
CA ALA A 180 22.43 -2.03 5.23
C ALA A 180 22.85 -0.55 5.40
N GLU A 181 23.42 0.09 4.39
CA GLU A 181 23.84 1.51 4.42
C GLU A 181 22.67 2.50 4.24
N HIS A 182 21.52 2.02 3.78
CA HIS A 182 20.34 2.82 3.48
C HIS A 182 19.20 2.49 4.45
N GLY A 183 18.40 3.48 4.83
CA GLY A 183 17.18 3.29 5.64
C GLY A 183 15.93 3.07 4.78
N ILE A 184 15.97 3.58 3.53
CA ILE A 184 14.84 3.57 2.60
C ILE A 184 15.33 3.05 1.24
N VAL A 185 14.54 2.19 0.61
CA VAL A 185 14.74 1.75 -0.78
C VAL A 185 13.60 2.29 -1.64
N SER A 186 13.91 3.06 -2.67
CA SER A 186 12.94 3.58 -3.64
C SER A 186 13.12 2.83 -4.96
N GLU A 187 12.15 2.00 -5.32
CA GLU A 187 12.32 0.97 -6.36
C GLU A 187 11.07 0.73 -7.20
N PRO A 188 11.20 0.17 -8.41
CA PRO A 188 10.06 -0.36 -9.15
C PRO A 188 9.36 -1.51 -8.42
N ILE A 189 8.06 -1.67 -8.67
CA ILE A 189 7.25 -2.75 -8.08
C ILE A 189 7.27 -3.99 -8.98
N GLY A 190 7.57 -5.14 -8.40
CA GLY A 190 7.48 -6.43 -9.07
C GLY A 190 6.03 -6.91 -9.21
N HIS A 191 5.65 -7.42 -10.39
CA HIS A 191 4.29 -7.88 -10.70
C HIS A 191 4.29 -9.22 -11.45
N VAL A 192 5.02 -10.22 -10.94
CA VAL A 192 5.01 -11.59 -11.48
C VAL A 192 5.08 -12.63 -10.38
N TYR A 193 4.48 -13.80 -10.62
CA TYR A 193 4.50 -14.95 -9.73
C TYR A 193 5.90 -15.32 -9.25
N ASN A 194 6.06 -15.60 -7.95
CA ASN A 194 7.29 -16.14 -7.36
C ASN A 194 7.71 -17.46 -8.00
N LEU A 195 6.75 -18.28 -8.45
CA LEU A 195 7.07 -19.50 -9.20
C LEU A 195 7.84 -19.21 -10.50
N ALA A 196 7.65 -18.03 -11.10
CA ALA A 196 8.46 -17.62 -12.25
C ALA A 196 9.90 -17.33 -11.81
N PHE A 197 10.10 -16.60 -10.71
CA PHE A 197 11.42 -16.34 -10.13
C PHE A 197 12.13 -17.61 -9.67
N GLY A 198 11.39 -18.58 -9.10
CA GLY A 198 11.89 -19.90 -8.72
C GLY A 198 12.49 -20.68 -9.89
N LYS A 199 11.96 -20.48 -11.10
CA LYS A 199 12.41 -21.13 -12.34
C LYS A 199 13.50 -20.36 -13.09
N MET A 200 13.77 -19.12 -12.71
CA MET A 200 14.85 -18.33 -13.33
C MET A 200 16.21 -18.82 -12.83
N SER A 201 17.16 -18.99 -13.74
CA SER A 201 18.55 -19.35 -13.42
C SER A 201 19.41 -18.13 -13.06
N SER A 202 18.96 -16.92 -13.40
CA SER A 202 19.69 -15.67 -13.17
C SER A 202 18.74 -14.47 -13.11
N TRP A 203 19.09 -13.45 -12.33
CA TRP A 203 18.40 -12.16 -12.29
C TRP A 203 18.41 -11.41 -13.64
N ASN A 204 19.34 -11.75 -14.54
CA ASN A 204 19.40 -11.20 -15.90
C ASN A 204 18.17 -11.54 -16.75
N MET A 205 17.38 -12.54 -16.34
CA MET A 205 16.11 -12.89 -17.00
C MET A 205 14.96 -11.94 -16.66
N ILE A 206 15.17 -11.02 -15.71
CA ILE A 206 14.18 -10.01 -15.32
C ILE A 206 14.11 -8.92 -16.40
N THR A 207 12.99 -8.91 -17.13
CA THR A 207 12.63 -7.91 -18.15
C THR A 207 11.46 -7.04 -17.69
N ALA A 208 11.15 -5.97 -18.45
CA ALA A 208 10.14 -4.98 -18.09
C ALA A 208 8.73 -5.57 -17.86
N LYS A 209 8.43 -6.75 -18.42
CA LYS A 209 7.18 -7.49 -18.16
C LYS A 209 7.00 -7.92 -16.69
N HIS A 210 8.07 -7.88 -15.90
CA HIS A 210 8.03 -8.23 -14.49
C HIS A 210 7.69 -7.04 -13.58
N GLN A 211 7.52 -5.84 -14.13
CA GLN A 211 7.12 -4.66 -13.38
C GLN A 211 5.61 -4.50 -13.36
N LEU A 212 5.08 -3.89 -12.30
CA LEU A 212 3.70 -3.41 -12.28
C LEU A 212 3.54 -2.32 -13.34
N GLN A 213 2.61 -2.53 -14.26
CA GLN A 213 2.35 -1.63 -15.38
C GLN A 213 0.92 -1.10 -15.31
N GLY A 214 0.77 0.20 -15.54
CA GLY A 214 -0.51 0.87 -15.73
C GLY A 214 -0.59 1.48 -17.12
N LYS A 215 -1.80 1.82 -17.54
CA LYS A 215 -2.06 2.58 -18.77
C LYS A 215 -2.48 4.00 -18.40
N GLU A 216 -1.98 4.96 -19.12
CA GLU A 216 -2.34 6.37 -18.98
C GLU A 216 -2.64 6.93 -20.37
N LYS A 217 -3.74 7.66 -20.50
CA LYS A 217 -4.05 8.40 -21.72
C LYS A 217 -3.41 9.78 -21.60
N VAL A 218 -2.44 10.05 -22.45
CA VAL A 218 -1.80 11.36 -22.57
C VAL A 218 -2.40 12.03 -23.79
N GLU A 219 -3.13 13.12 -23.58
CA GLU A 219 -3.58 13.98 -24.67
C GLU A 219 -2.43 14.90 -25.07
N ASP A 220 -2.09 14.88 -26.36
CA ASP A 220 -1.18 15.87 -26.90
C ASP A 220 -1.87 17.23 -27.09
N ASN A 221 -1.08 18.27 -27.40
CA ASN A 221 -1.57 19.62 -27.68
C ASN A 221 -2.56 19.69 -28.86
N THR A 222 -2.74 18.59 -29.61
CA THR A 222 -3.67 18.45 -30.73
C THR A 222 -4.92 17.62 -30.40
N ARG A 223 -5.12 17.27 -29.11
CA ARG A 223 -6.21 16.42 -28.60
C ARG A 223 -6.17 14.97 -29.12
N ASN A 224 -5.05 14.51 -29.64
CA ASN A 224 -4.87 13.08 -29.88
C ASN A 224 -4.46 12.41 -28.57
N ALA A 225 -5.29 11.48 -28.11
CA ALA A 225 -5.00 10.67 -26.95
C ALA A 225 -4.08 9.51 -27.35
N THR A 226 -2.85 9.49 -26.82
CA THR A 226 -1.94 8.35 -26.92
C THR A 226 -1.93 7.60 -25.61
N GLU A 227 -2.03 6.28 -25.68
CA GLU A 227 -1.92 5.44 -24.48
C GLU A 227 -0.44 5.17 -24.18
N MET A 228 0.03 5.64 -23.03
CA MET A 228 1.38 5.41 -22.54
C MET A 228 1.37 4.42 -21.39
N THR A 229 2.38 3.55 -21.36
CA THR A 229 2.62 2.65 -20.23
C THR A 229 3.33 3.42 -19.12
N LYS A 230 2.77 3.38 -17.92
CA LYS A 230 3.42 3.84 -16.69
C LYS A 230 3.82 2.66 -15.83
N TYR A 231 4.85 2.85 -15.01
CA TYR A 231 5.47 1.79 -14.19
C TYR A 231 5.34 2.12 -12.72
N GLY A 232 4.88 1.15 -11.94
CA GLY A 232 4.67 1.31 -10.51
C GLY A 232 5.99 1.42 -9.72
N LYS A 233 6.03 2.34 -8.77
CA LYS A 233 7.16 2.59 -7.87
C LYS A 233 6.71 2.53 -6.42
N GLN A 234 7.56 2.00 -5.55
CA GLN A 234 7.35 1.95 -4.10
C GLN A 234 8.60 2.42 -3.35
N TRP A 235 8.37 2.89 -2.13
CA TRP A 235 9.37 3.29 -1.16
C TRP A 235 9.22 2.37 0.04
N VAL A 236 10.31 1.69 0.42
CA VAL A 236 10.31 0.64 1.43
C VAL A 236 11.22 1.04 2.58
N TRP A 237 10.66 1.14 3.78
CA TRP A 237 11.40 1.26 5.03
C TRP A 237 11.74 -0.14 5.50
N ILE A 238 13.03 -0.44 5.51
CA ILE A 238 13.57 -1.80 5.66
C ILE A 238 14.12 -2.10 7.07
N LYS A 239 14.08 -1.11 7.96
CA LYS A 239 14.63 -1.13 9.31
C LYS A 239 13.61 -0.55 10.28
N GLU A 240 13.45 -1.17 11.44
CA GLU A 240 12.50 -0.73 12.47
C GLU A 240 12.80 0.71 12.93
N GLU A 241 14.07 1.08 13.11
CA GLU A 241 14.44 2.43 13.51
C GLU A 241 14.07 3.48 12.45
N SER A 242 14.04 3.09 11.17
CA SER A 242 13.63 3.97 10.08
C SER A 242 12.11 4.20 10.08
N VAL A 243 11.33 3.17 10.46
CA VAL A 243 9.88 3.28 10.64
C VAL A 243 9.55 4.16 11.85
N ALA A 244 10.23 3.96 12.98
CA ALA A 244 10.04 4.79 14.17
C ALA A 244 10.35 6.27 13.89
N GLN A 245 11.42 6.56 13.13
CA GLN A 245 11.71 7.93 12.72
C GLN A 245 10.65 8.49 11.76
N LEU A 246 10.08 7.66 10.89
CA LEU A 246 9.00 8.06 9.98
C LEU A 246 7.74 8.47 10.74
N GLU A 247 7.37 7.73 11.79
CA GLU A 247 6.26 8.06 12.70
C GLU A 247 6.45 9.44 13.34
N ILE A 248 7.67 9.73 13.81
CA ILE A 248 8.01 11.03 14.42
C ILE A 248 7.94 12.16 13.37
N ASP A 249 8.60 11.98 12.22
CA ASP A 249 8.73 13.04 11.21
C ASP A 249 7.42 13.35 10.47
N CYS A 250 6.50 12.38 10.47
CA CYS A 250 5.18 12.48 9.87
C CYS A 250 4.05 12.66 10.88
N LYS A 251 4.37 12.97 12.14
CA LYS A 251 3.35 13.39 13.10
C LYS A 251 2.51 14.54 12.50
N ASP A 252 1.18 14.43 12.65
CA ASP A 252 0.17 15.37 12.13
C ASP A 252 0.13 15.48 10.58
N LYS A 253 0.78 14.52 9.88
CA LYS A 253 0.89 14.47 8.41
C LYS A 253 0.45 13.13 7.84
N VAL A 254 -0.39 12.42 8.59
CA VAL A 254 -0.96 11.13 8.21
C VAL A 254 -2.46 11.28 8.13
N TYR A 255 -3.03 10.85 7.01
CA TYR A 255 -4.44 10.99 6.71
C TYR A 255 -5.02 9.64 6.31
N LEU A 256 -6.26 9.41 6.71
CA LEU A 256 -7.00 8.21 6.33
C LEU A 256 -8.07 8.57 5.29
N ARG A 257 -8.11 7.83 4.19
CA ARG A 257 -8.99 8.11 3.04
C ARG A 257 -9.90 6.92 2.71
N LEU A 258 -11.07 7.23 2.14
CA LEU A 258 -12.02 6.27 1.60
C LEU A 258 -11.77 6.06 0.09
N PRO A 259 -11.09 4.97 -0.33
CA PRO A 259 -10.71 4.81 -1.74
C PRO A 259 -11.89 4.65 -2.70
N HIS A 260 -13.07 4.25 -2.21
CA HIS A 260 -14.30 4.08 -2.99
C HIS A 260 -15.14 5.36 -3.12
N GLN A 261 -14.77 6.43 -2.40
CA GLN A 261 -15.43 7.74 -2.44
C GLN A 261 -14.44 8.80 -2.89
N ASP A 262 -13.74 8.53 -4.00
CA ASP A 262 -12.72 9.43 -4.57
C ASP A 262 -11.70 9.94 -3.54
N LEU A 263 -11.30 9.06 -2.61
CA LEU A 263 -10.35 9.36 -1.53
C LEU A 263 -10.84 10.46 -0.59
N LYS A 264 -12.14 10.48 -0.29
CA LYS A 264 -12.71 11.32 0.76
C LYS A 264 -11.94 11.15 2.07
N LEU A 265 -11.62 12.27 2.73
CA LEU A 265 -10.96 12.30 4.03
C LEU A 265 -11.87 11.72 5.12
N VAL A 266 -11.29 10.90 5.99
CA VAL A 266 -11.89 10.54 7.27
C VAL A 266 -11.45 11.57 8.30
N ALA A 267 -12.37 12.41 8.76
CA ALA A 267 -12.06 13.55 9.63
C ALA A 267 -11.50 13.13 11.00
N GLU A 268 -12.03 12.04 11.56
CA GLU A 268 -11.62 11.50 12.86
C GLU A 268 -11.19 10.04 12.67
N PRO A 269 -9.96 9.78 12.21
CA PRO A 269 -9.51 8.43 11.89
C PRO A 269 -9.53 7.47 13.09
N TRP A 270 -9.40 7.98 14.32
CA TRP A 270 -9.50 7.19 15.56
C TRP A 270 -10.94 6.74 15.88
N SER A 271 -11.96 7.46 15.38
CA SER A 271 -13.37 7.13 15.55
C SER A 271 -13.99 6.47 14.31
N ASP A 272 -13.17 6.20 13.28
CA ASP A 272 -13.60 5.60 12.02
C ASP A 272 -14.26 4.23 12.22
N LYS A 273 -15.31 3.99 11.43
CA LYS A 273 -16.09 2.76 11.45
C LYS A 273 -16.11 2.12 10.08
N SER A 274 -16.08 0.81 10.09
CA SER A 274 -16.24 -0.03 8.91
C SER A 274 -17.60 0.30 8.26
N VAL A 275 -17.64 0.73 6.99
CA VAL A 275 -18.86 1.19 6.29
C VAL A 275 -19.42 0.09 5.38
N LYS A 276 -20.73 0.12 5.11
CA LYS A 276 -21.36 -0.69 4.06
C LYS A 276 -21.08 -0.05 2.70
N ASP A 277 -20.36 -0.74 1.83
CA ASP A 277 -20.37 -0.41 0.40
C ASP A 277 -21.80 -0.66 -0.11
N LYS A 278 -22.62 0.40 -0.21
CA LYS A 278 -23.99 0.30 -0.76
C LYS A 278 -24.00 -0.07 -2.25
N SER A 279 -22.85 -0.07 -2.91
CA SER A 279 -22.66 -0.37 -4.33
C SER A 279 -22.87 -1.85 -4.70
N GLY A 280 -22.99 -2.76 -3.72
CA GLY A 280 -23.23 -4.19 -3.96
C GLY A 280 -24.70 -4.62 -4.12
N MET A 281 -25.68 -3.71 -4.03
CA MET A 281 -27.11 -4.04 -4.17
C MET A 281 -27.75 -3.53 -5.47
N ALA A 282 -26.95 -3.24 -6.49
CA ALA A 282 -27.44 -3.07 -7.86
C ALA A 282 -27.04 -4.29 -8.69
N ALA A 283 -27.83 -5.36 -8.56
CA ALA A 283 -27.90 -6.46 -9.50
C ALA A 283 -29.38 -6.72 -9.81
#